data_AF-A0A0P7WS68-F1
#
_entry.id   AF-A0A0P7WS68-F1
#
_cell.length_a   1.000
_cell.length_b   1.000
_cell.length_c   1.000
_cell.angle_alpha   90.00
_cell.angle_beta   90.00
_cell.angle_gamma   90.00
#
_symmetry.space_group_name_H-M   'P 1'
#
loop_
_entity.id
_entity.type
_entity.pdbx_description
1 polymer ?
#
loop_
_entity_poly.entity_id
_entity_poly.type
_entity_poly.pdbx_seq_one_letter_code
_entity_poly.pdbx_strand_id
1 'polypeptide(L)'
;MADKEEDRKRARLLEGMLMDAMHAMRSMEEVKQVQGPETPGESREPESLIDRIAGFTGSALRFAAKSTDTSLKVGRALINSQDQLRMMLVAGNSLKDIREVAGLTLSEMSEALNLKDKSVLEAIENGTTTLSFELILRLAALIARNDPIPFILRTTRNYNPEVWRILNDWGVGRLPLQFERERQFINIFRSHDDARTLSDEGFQKVLEFTRQSFEMSLHFIEEQEREIAELRAKKDESAE
;
A
#
# COMPACT_ATOMS: atom_id res chain seq x y z
N MET A 1 -17.40 43.09 15.58
CA MET A 1 -17.63 43.71 14.25
C MET A 1 -17.15 42.84 13.09
N ALA A 2 -16.14 41.97 13.28
CA ALA A 2 -15.61 41.07 12.23
C ALA A 2 -16.58 39.97 11.73
N ASP A 3 -17.42 39.44 12.62
CA ASP A 3 -18.32 38.30 12.32
C ASP A 3 -19.39 38.61 11.25
N LYS A 4 -19.94 39.84 11.28
CA LYS A 4 -20.92 40.31 10.29
C LYS A 4 -20.35 40.51 8.89
N GLU A 5 -19.03 40.66 8.78
CA GLU A 5 -18.35 40.87 7.50
C GLU A 5 -18.07 39.54 6.80
N GLU A 6 -17.79 38.49 7.57
CA GLU A 6 -17.61 37.13 7.07
C GLU A 6 -18.94 36.54 6.58
N ASP A 7 -20.03 36.75 7.31
CA ASP A 7 -21.38 36.33 6.88
C ASP A 7 -21.82 37.00 5.57
N ARG A 8 -21.49 38.29 5.40
CA ARG A 8 -21.75 39.01 4.14
C ARG A 8 -20.94 38.46 2.98
N LYS A 9 -19.71 38.00 3.21
CA LYS A 9 -18.89 37.35 2.18
C LYS A 9 -19.44 35.98 1.80
N ARG A 10 -19.87 35.18 2.78
CA ARG A 10 -20.51 33.88 2.54
C ARG A 10 -21.83 34.03 1.79
N ALA A 11 -22.65 35.01 2.14
CA ALA A 11 -23.90 35.31 1.43
C ALA A 11 -23.67 35.66 -0.05
N ARG A 12 -22.66 36.49 -0.35
CA ARG A 12 -22.29 36.85 -1.74
C ARG A 12 -21.75 35.66 -2.54
N LEU A 13 -21.01 34.76 -1.89
CA LEU A 13 -20.53 33.52 -2.52
C LEU A 13 -21.71 32.59 -2.85
N LEU A 14 -22.66 32.44 -1.93
CA LEU A 14 -23.86 31.63 -2.12
C LEU A 14 -24.76 32.19 -3.22
N GLU A 15 -24.89 33.52 -3.29
CA GLU A 15 -25.61 34.23 -4.35
C GLU A 15 -24.96 34.01 -5.73
N GLY A 16 -23.62 34.10 -5.81
CA GLY A 16 -22.88 33.79 -7.04
C GLY A 16 -23.07 32.34 -7.50
N MET A 17 -22.96 31.38 -6.58
CA MET A 17 -23.19 29.97 -6.88
C MET A 17 -24.62 29.68 -7.35
N LEU A 18 -25.62 30.35 -6.77
CA LEU A 18 -27.03 30.21 -7.17
C LEU A 18 -27.28 30.81 -8.57
N MET A 19 -26.69 31.97 -8.86
CA MET A 19 -26.78 32.58 -10.19
C MET A 19 -26.14 31.69 -11.26
N ASP A 20 -24.96 31.12 -10.98
CA ASP A 20 -24.30 30.18 -11.89
C ASP A 20 -25.14 28.92 -12.11
N ALA A 21 -25.76 28.38 -11.06
CA ALA A 21 -26.66 27.22 -11.17
C ALA A 21 -27.92 27.54 -12.00
N MET A 22 -28.48 28.75 -11.85
CA MET A 22 -29.63 29.21 -12.64
C MET A 22 -29.26 29.40 -14.12
N HIS A 23 -28.07 29.95 -14.41
CA HIS A 23 -27.57 30.06 -15.78
C HIS A 23 -27.31 28.69 -16.42
N ALA A 24 -26.76 27.74 -15.66
CA ALA A 24 -26.57 26.37 -16.13
C ALA A 24 -27.91 25.67 -16.42
N MET A 25 -28.91 25.79 -15.55
CA MET A 25 -30.25 25.24 -15.81
C MET A 25 -30.90 25.86 -17.04
N ARG A 26 -30.77 27.19 -17.23
CA ARG A 26 -31.30 27.88 -18.41
C ARG A 26 -30.62 27.42 -19.71
N SER A 27 -29.31 27.18 -19.68
CA SER A 27 -28.60 26.62 -20.83
C SER A 27 -29.05 25.19 -21.16
N MET A 28 -29.39 24.38 -20.15
CA MET A 28 -29.94 23.03 -20.36
C MET A 28 -31.37 23.06 -20.91
N GLU A 29 -32.15 24.07 -20.56
CA GLU A 29 -33.51 24.28 -21.05
C GLU A 29 -33.51 24.80 -22.51
N GLU A 30 -32.57 25.69 -22.86
CA GLU A 30 -32.33 26.12 -24.25
C GLU A 30 -31.87 24.94 -25.13
N VAL A 31 -31.03 24.05 -24.61
CA VAL A 31 -30.61 22.82 -25.33
C VAL A 31 -31.77 21.84 -25.53
N LYS A 32 -32.73 21.78 -24.58
CA LYS A 32 -33.98 21.00 -24.75
C LYS A 32 -34.94 21.63 -25.76
N GLN A 33 -34.99 22.96 -25.86
CA GLN A 33 -35.89 23.67 -26.79
C GLN A 33 -35.47 23.56 -28.26
N VAL A 34 -34.20 23.26 -28.54
CA VAL A 34 -33.68 23.01 -29.90
C VAL A 34 -34.00 21.59 -30.39
N GLN A 35 -34.44 20.67 -29.51
CA GLN A 35 -34.94 19.34 -29.90
C GLN A 35 -36.47 19.35 -30.04
N GLY A 36 -36.94 19.83 -31.20
CA GLY A 36 -38.31 19.62 -31.71
C GLY A 36 -38.51 18.21 -32.31
N PRO A 37 -39.75 17.83 -32.68
CA PRO A 37 -40.27 16.47 -32.57
C PRO A 37 -39.69 15.47 -33.58
N GLU A 38 -39.61 14.21 -33.14
CA GLU A 38 -39.11 13.08 -33.89
C GLU A 38 -39.96 12.73 -35.13
N THR A 39 -39.29 12.47 -36.26
CA THR A 39 -39.79 11.62 -37.37
C THR A 39 -38.66 10.75 -37.92
N PRO A 40 -38.98 9.52 -38.41
CA PRO A 40 -38.05 8.41 -38.38
C PRO A 40 -37.36 8.13 -39.72
N GLY A 41 -36.10 7.71 -39.63
CA GLY A 41 -35.39 7.02 -40.71
C GLY A 41 -34.24 7.82 -41.30
N GLU A 42 -33.04 7.64 -40.76
CA GLU A 42 -31.81 7.46 -41.55
C GLU A 42 -30.66 7.06 -40.62
N SER A 43 -29.99 5.98 -41.01
CA SER A 43 -28.85 5.36 -40.34
C SER A 43 -27.70 6.36 -40.12
N ARG A 44 -27.44 6.71 -38.86
CA ARG A 44 -26.16 7.27 -38.40
C ARG A 44 -25.59 6.35 -37.32
N GLU A 45 -24.34 5.96 -37.51
CA GLU A 45 -23.61 5.08 -36.62
C GLU A 45 -23.63 5.59 -35.16
N PRO A 46 -23.61 4.70 -34.16
CA PRO A 46 -23.61 5.11 -32.77
C PRO A 46 -22.29 5.83 -32.47
N GLU A 47 -22.35 7.16 -32.33
CA GLU A 47 -21.27 7.92 -31.71
C GLU A 47 -20.91 7.26 -30.39
N SER A 48 -19.71 6.69 -30.37
CA SER A 48 -19.24 5.81 -29.31
C SER A 48 -19.16 6.58 -28.00
N LEU A 49 -19.58 5.95 -26.90
CA LEU A 49 -19.39 6.44 -25.53
C LEU A 49 -17.93 6.84 -25.25
N ILE A 50 -16.98 6.30 -26.02
CA ILE A 50 -15.56 6.63 -26.00
C ILE A 50 -15.31 8.09 -26.41
N ASP A 51 -16.01 8.62 -27.42
CA ASP A 51 -15.85 10.03 -27.85
C ASP A 51 -16.43 11.01 -26.83
N ARG A 52 -17.45 10.60 -26.08
CA ARG A 52 -18.00 11.39 -24.97
C ARG A 52 -17.08 11.41 -23.75
N ILE A 53 -16.37 10.31 -23.48
CA ILE A 53 -15.34 10.25 -22.43
C ILE A 53 -14.10 11.07 -22.83
N ALA A 54 -13.69 11.00 -24.10
CA ALA A 54 -12.60 11.81 -24.63
C ALA A 54 -12.90 13.33 -24.60
N GLY A 55 -14.17 13.71 -24.79
CA GLY A 55 -14.62 15.09 -24.60
C GLY A 55 -14.54 15.58 -23.15
N PHE A 56 -14.69 14.69 -22.17
CA PHE A 56 -14.65 15.03 -20.74
C PHE A 56 -13.22 15.17 -20.19
N THR A 57 -12.25 14.44 -20.75
CA THR A 57 -10.82 14.56 -20.36
C THR A 57 -10.17 15.84 -20.86
N GLY A 58 -10.64 16.41 -21.98
CA GLY A 58 -10.08 17.63 -22.59
C GLY A 58 -10.43 18.96 -21.90
N SER A 59 -11.50 19.01 -21.11
CA SER A 59 -11.91 20.23 -20.37
C SER A 59 -11.42 20.26 -18.93
N ALA A 60 -11.30 19.10 -18.26
CA ALA A 60 -10.69 19.01 -16.93
C ALA A 60 -9.19 19.35 -16.94
N LEU A 61 -8.48 18.99 -18.01
CA LEU A 61 -7.05 19.29 -18.17
C LEU A 61 -6.75 20.81 -18.27
N ARG A 62 -7.66 21.59 -18.86
CA ARG A 62 -7.51 23.06 -19.01
C ARG A 62 -7.84 23.83 -17.74
N PHE A 63 -8.72 23.31 -16.88
CA PHE A 63 -9.00 23.91 -15.58
C PHE A 63 -7.85 23.66 -14.58
N ALA A 64 -7.13 22.55 -14.73
CA ALA A 64 -5.93 22.23 -13.94
C ALA A 64 -4.71 23.13 -14.26
N ALA A 65 -4.70 23.90 -15.35
CA ALA A 65 -3.54 24.71 -15.71
C ALA A 65 -3.41 26.04 -14.94
N LYS A 66 -4.41 26.46 -14.14
CA LYS A 66 -4.44 27.79 -13.50
C LYS A 66 -4.28 27.81 -11.97
N SER A 67 -4.04 26.66 -11.31
CA SER A 67 -3.73 26.60 -9.88
C SER A 67 -2.51 25.72 -9.63
N THR A 68 -1.32 26.33 -9.64
CA THR A 68 -0.02 25.64 -9.63
C THR A 68 0.12 24.64 -8.48
N ASP A 69 -0.53 24.88 -7.34
CA ASP A 69 -0.35 24.05 -6.13
C ASP A 69 -1.38 22.91 -5.98
N THR A 70 -2.63 23.14 -6.39
CA THR A 70 -3.69 22.11 -6.33
C THR A 70 -3.53 21.07 -7.43
N SER A 71 -3.06 21.47 -8.61
CA SER A 71 -2.88 20.58 -9.76
C SER A 71 -1.73 19.60 -9.60
N LEU A 72 -0.66 20.01 -8.89
CA LEU A 72 0.42 19.11 -8.50
C LEU A 72 -0.05 18.05 -7.49
N LYS A 73 -0.89 18.43 -6.52
CA LYS A 73 -1.46 17.49 -5.54
C LYS A 73 -2.39 16.47 -6.20
N VAL A 74 -3.24 16.91 -7.13
CA VAL A 74 -4.13 16.01 -7.89
C VAL A 74 -3.33 15.10 -8.82
N GLY A 75 -2.34 15.63 -9.53
CA GLY A 75 -1.44 14.83 -10.39
C GLY A 75 -0.67 13.77 -9.58
N ARG A 76 -0.15 14.14 -8.41
CA ARG A 76 0.56 13.21 -7.51
C ARG A 76 -0.38 12.14 -6.94
N ALA A 77 -1.61 12.49 -6.58
CA ALA A 77 -2.61 11.53 -6.12
C ALA A 77 -2.98 10.51 -7.21
N LEU A 78 -3.12 10.96 -8.46
CA LEU A 78 -3.39 10.08 -9.60
C LEU A 78 -2.23 9.12 -9.86
N ILE A 79 -0.98 9.59 -9.86
CA ILE A 79 0.20 8.74 -10.03
C ILE A 79 0.30 7.70 -8.91
N ASN A 80 0.16 8.13 -7.65
CA ASN A 80 0.17 7.23 -6.50
C ASN A 80 -0.92 6.16 -6.60
N SER A 81 -2.11 6.50 -7.09
CA SER A 81 -3.20 5.55 -7.28
C SER A 81 -2.91 4.52 -8.38
N GLN A 82 -2.23 4.91 -9.46
CA GLN A 82 -1.82 3.98 -10.52
C GLN A 82 -0.74 3.01 -10.04
N ASP A 83 0.24 3.52 -9.30
CA ASP A 83 1.29 2.67 -8.73
C ASP A 83 0.71 1.72 -7.67
N GLN A 84 -0.25 2.17 -6.87
CA GLN A 84 -0.98 1.30 -5.95
C GLN A 84 -1.73 0.18 -6.67
N LEU A 85 -2.44 0.48 -7.75
CA LEU A 85 -3.15 -0.53 -8.54
C LEU A 85 -2.19 -1.55 -9.17
N ARG A 86 -1.03 -1.11 -9.66
CA ARG A 86 0.02 -2.02 -10.16
C ARG A 86 0.55 -2.93 -9.05
N MET A 87 0.80 -2.38 -7.87
CA MET A 87 1.25 -3.17 -6.71
C MET A 87 0.19 -4.17 -6.26
N MET A 88 -1.10 -3.79 -6.31
CA MET A 88 -2.22 -4.68 -6.02
C MET A 88 -2.35 -5.81 -7.05
N LEU A 89 -2.17 -5.52 -8.35
CA LEU A 89 -2.15 -6.53 -9.40
C LEU A 89 -1.00 -7.54 -9.22
N VAL A 90 0.21 -7.05 -8.93
CA VAL A 90 1.36 -7.92 -8.67
C VAL A 90 1.12 -8.78 -7.43
N ALA A 91 0.55 -8.19 -6.37
CA ALA A 91 0.23 -8.92 -5.16
C ALA A 91 -0.89 -9.95 -5.37
N GLY A 92 -1.89 -9.65 -6.21
CA GLY A 92 -2.96 -10.56 -6.59
C GLY A 92 -2.45 -11.77 -7.37
N ASN A 93 -1.60 -11.54 -8.38
CA ASN A 93 -0.93 -12.62 -9.10
C ASN A 93 -0.07 -13.47 -8.16
N SER A 94 0.68 -12.83 -7.26
CA SER A 94 1.48 -13.57 -6.26
C SER A 94 0.60 -14.43 -5.34
N LEU A 95 -0.58 -13.95 -4.95
CA LEU A 95 -1.51 -14.72 -4.11
C LEU A 95 -2.06 -15.94 -4.88
N LYS A 96 -2.40 -15.74 -6.16
CA LYS A 96 -2.81 -16.81 -7.07
C LYS A 96 -1.72 -17.88 -7.20
N ASP A 97 -0.48 -17.48 -7.44
CA ASP A 97 0.65 -18.40 -7.55
C ASP A 97 0.83 -19.20 -6.25
N ILE A 98 0.75 -18.52 -5.10
CA ILE A 98 0.85 -19.17 -3.78
C ILE A 98 -0.28 -20.19 -3.57
N ARG A 99 -1.51 -19.86 -3.98
CA ARG A 99 -2.66 -20.78 -3.93
C ARG A 99 -2.41 -22.01 -4.81
N GLU A 100 -1.94 -21.82 -6.03
CA GLU A 100 -1.68 -22.91 -6.99
C GLU A 100 -0.53 -23.81 -6.52
N VAL A 101 0.54 -23.24 -5.97
CA VAL A 101 1.65 -23.98 -5.35
C VAL A 101 1.18 -24.78 -4.14
N ALA A 102 0.20 -24.28 -3.39
CA ALA A 102 -0.42 -25.01 -2.29
C ALA A 102 -1.39 -26.13 -2.76
N GLY A 103 -1.61 -26.27 -4.07
CA GLY A 103 -2.52 -27.26 -4.64
C GLY A 103 -3.99 -26.95 -4.40
N LEU A 104 -4.34 -25.69 -4.09
CA LEU A 104 -5.70 -25.27 -3.79
C LEU A 104 -6.38 -24.65 -5.02
N THR A 105 -7.63 -25.00 -5.25
CA THR A 105 -8.51 -24.26 -6.15
C THR A 105 -9.02 -22.98 -5.49
N LEU A 106 -9.50 -22.03 -6.29
CA LEU A 106 -10.12 -20.79 -5.77
C LEU A 106 -11.30 -21.11 -4.84
N SER A 107 -12.08 -22.15 -5.14
CA SER A 107 -13.20 -22.58 -4.30
C SER A 107 -12.75 -23.15 -2.96
N GLU A 108 -11.77 -24.06 -2.95
CA GLU A 108 -11.26 -24.68 -1.73
C GLU A 108 -10.61 -23.65 -0.80
N MET A 109 -9.86 -22.71 -1.38
CA MET A 109 -9.26 -21.62 -0.60
C MET A 109 -10.31 -20.68 -0.03
N SER A 110 -11.33 -20.32 -0.82
CA SER A 110 -12.44 -19.48 -0.35
C SER A 110 -13.20 -20.13 0.82
N GLU A 111 -13.44 -21.45 0.74
CA GLU A 111 -14.06 -22.24 1.79
C GLU A 111 -13.17 -22.32 3.04
N ALA A 112 -11.87 -22.59 2.88
CA ALA A 112 -10.91 -22.63 3.98
C ALA A 112 -10.76 -21.27 4.70
N LEU A 113 -10.94 -20.16 3.97
CA LEU A 113 -10.93 -18.80 4.53
C LEU A 113 -12.29 -18.39 5.12
N ASN A 114 -13.32 -19.24 5.00
CA ASN A 114 -14.69 -18.99 5.43
C ASN A 114 -15.25 -17.69 4.83
N LEU A 115 -15.08 -17.51 3.52
CA LEU A 115 -15.64 -16.38 2.78
C LEU A 115 -17.10 -16.67 2.38
N LYS A 116 -17.97 -15.68 2.59
CA LYS A 116 -19.39 -15.80 2.20
C LYS A 116 -19.59 -15.79 0.68
N ASP A 117 -18.74 -15.07 -0.04
CA ASP A 117 -18.79 -14.92 -1.49
C ASP A 117 -17.41 -15.22 -2.09
N LYS A 118 -17.39 -16.14 -3.06
CA LYS A 118 -16.18 -16.55 -3.78
C LYS A 118 -15.66 -15.45 -4.70
N SER A 119 -16.53 -14.56 -5.17
CA SER A 119 -16.16 -13.43 -6.04
C SER A 119 -15.15 -12.48 -5.37
N VAL A 120 -15.16 -12.42 -4.03
CA VAL A 120 -14.24 -11.59 -3.25
C VAL A 120 -12.80 -12.07 -3.43
N LEU A 121 -12.57 -13.38 -3.37
CA LEU A 121 -11.22 -13.93 -3.55
C LEU A 121 -10.72 -13.75 -4.98
N GLU A 122 -11.61 -13.90 -5.97
CA GLU A 122 -11.31 -13.63 -7.38
C GLU A 122 -10.95 -12.15 -7.61
N ALA A 123 -11.71 -11.21 -7.02
CA ALA A 123 -11.41 -9.79 -7.09
C ALA A 123 -10.06 -9.44 -6.44
N ILE A 124 -9.67 -10.14 -5.37
CA ILE A 124 -8.39 -9.97 -4.70
C ILE A 124 -7.24 -10.50 -5.57
N GLU A 125 -7.38 -11.70 -6.17
CA GLU A 125 -6.38 -12.28 -7.08
C GLU A 125 -6.21 -11.44 -8.35
N ASN A 126 -7.28 -10.79 -8.81
CA ASN A 126 -7.26 -9.86 -9.94
C ASN A 126 -6.76 -8.44 -9.58
N GLY A 127 -6.40 -8.19 -8.31
CA GLY A 127 -5.90 -6.89 -7.85
C GLY A 127 -6.93 -5.75 -7.88
N THR A 128 -8.23 -6.05 -7.94
CA THR A 128 -9.30 -5.04 -7.98
C THR A 128 -9.79 -4.63 -6.60
N THR A 129 -9.60 -5.50 -5.59
CA THR A 129 -10.03 -5.28 -4.21
C THR A 129 -8.85 -5.43 -3.24
N THR A 130 -8.89 -4.68 -2.13
CA THR A 130 -7.89 -4.77 -1.07
C THR A 130 -8.13 -5.96 -0.15
N LEU A 131 -7.06 -6.46 0.48
CA LEU A 131 -7.16 -7.46 1.54
C LEU A 131 -7.37 -6.78 2.90
N SER A 132 -8.34 -7.26 3.67
CA SER A 132 -8.45 -6.90 5.08
C SER A 132 -7.30 -7.55 5.87
N PHE A 133 -6.84 -6.88 6.93
CA PHE A 133 -5.75 -7.41 7.75
C PHE A 133 -6.09 -8.77 8.37
N GLU A 134 -7.33 -8.96 8.80
CA GLU A 134 -7.82 -10.25 9.27
C GLU A 134 -7.69 -11.35 8.19
N LEU A 135 -8.06 -11.05 6.95
CA LEU A 135 -7.95 -12.01 5.86
C LEU A 135 -6.49 -12.34 5.55
N ILE A 136 -5.57 -11.38 5.67
CA ILE A 136 -4.11 -11.63 5.57
C ILE A 136 -3.66 -12.62 6.66
N LEU A 137 -4.14 -12.48 7.90
CA LEU A 137 -3.80 -13.41 8.98
C LEU A 137 -4.36 -14.82 8.72
N ARG A 138 -5.61 -14.92 8.24
CA ARG A 138 -6.20 -16.22 7.85
C ARG A 138 -5.43 -16.88 6.70
N LEU A 139 -5.03 -16.09 5.71
CA LEU A 139 -4.18 -16.54 4.59
C LEU A 139 -2.83 -17.06 5.06
N ALA A 140 -2.19 -16.34 5.98
CA ALA A 140 -0.92 -16.73 6.57
C ALA A 140 -1.03 -18.08 7.29
N ALA A 141 -2.11 -18.27 8.06
CA ALA A 141 -2.38 -19.53 8.76
C ALA A 141 -2.66 -20.70 7.81
N LEU A 142 -3.30 -20.44 6.66
CA LEU A 142 -3.65 -21.47 5.69
C LEU A 142 -2.45 -21.92 4.85
N ILE A 143 -1.69 -20.97 4.28
CA ILE A 143 -0.73 -21.26 3.21
C ILE A 143 0.73 -21.01 3.63
N ALA A 144 0.99 -20.06 4.52
CA ALA A 144 2.35 -19.68 4.91
C ALA A 144 2.89 -20.54 6.08
N ARG A 145 2.84 -21.88 5.96
CA ARG A 145 3.26 -22.80 7.03
C ARG A 145 4.73 -22.65 7.44
N ASN A 146 5.60 -22.35 6.47
CA ASN A 146 7.03 -22.25 6.74
C ASN A 146 7.44 -20.84 7.20
N ASP A 147 6.83 -19.78 6.66
CA ASP A 147 7.26 -18.40 6.90
C ASP A 147 6.08 -17.39 6.98
N PRO A 148 5.26 -17.41 8.05
CA PRO A 148 4.05 -16.58 8.14
C PRO A 148 4.33 -15.09 8.35
N ILE A 149 5.40 -14.74 9.07
CA ILE A 149 5.72 -13.34 9.37
C ILE A 149 6.12 -12.55 8.12
N PRO A 150 7.09 -13.00 7.28
CA PRO A 150 7.42 -12.29 6.05
C PRO A 150 6.22 -12.15 5.10
N PHE A 151 5.35 -13.17 5.06
CA PHE A 151 4.12 -13.13 4.26
C PHE A 151 3.18 -12.01 4.72
N ILE A 152 2.84 -11.97 6.02
CA ILE A 152 1.92 -10.96 6.57
C ILE A 152 2.42 -9.54 6.28
N LEU A 153 3.72 -9.30 6.48
CA LEU A 153 4.31 -7.97 6.31
C LEU A 153 4.31 -7.53 4.84
N ARG A 154 4.72 -8.42 3.93
CA ARG A 154 4.72 -8.14 2.49
C ARG A 154 3.31 -7.88 1.97
N THR A 155 2.36 -8.73 2.33
CA THR A 155 0.97 -8.64 1.88
C THR A 155 0.30 -7.38 2.44
N THR A 156 0.54 -7.05 3.71
CA THR A 156 0.02 -5.83 4.32
C THR A 156 0.56 -4.59 3.64
N ARG A 157 1.87 -4.54 3.36
CA ARG A 157 2.50 -3.42 2.63
C ARG A 157 1.91 -3.20 1.24
N ASN A 158 1.61 -4.28 0.51
CA ASN A 158 1.14 -4.18 -0.86
C ASN A 158 -0.36 -3.86 -0.98
N TYR A 159 -1.19 -4.39 -0.06
CA TYR A 159 -2.64 -4.21 -0.11
C TYR A 159 -3.17 -3.09 0.77
N ASN A 160 -2.48 -2.76 1.86
CA ASN A 160 -2.93 -1.77 2.83
C ASN A 160 -1.76 -0.92 3.37
N PRO A 161 -1.33 0.11 2.60
CA PRO A 161 -0.19 0.94 2.96
C PRO A 161 -0.41 1.74 4.26
N GLU A 162 -1.66 2.09 4.59
CA GLU A 162 -1.97 2.78 5.84
C GLU A 162 -1.79 1.86 7.06
N VAL A 163 -2.27 0.62 6.99
CA VAL A 163 -2.01 -0.36 8.06
C VAL A 163 -0.53 -0.66 8.17
N TRP A 164 0.19 -0.75 7.04
CA TRP A 164 1.64 -0.91 7.05
C TRP A 164 2.35 0.25 7.76
N ARG A 165 1.93 1.51 7.52
CA ARG A 165 2.51 2.68 8.19
C ARG A 165 2.35 2.57 9.70
N ILE A 166 1.15 2.24 10.19
CA ILE A 166 0.88 2.06 11.63
C ILE A 166 1.77 0.95 12.22
N LEU A 167 1.86 -0.20 11.55
CA LEU A 167 2.70 -1.31 12.00
C LEU A 167 4.19 -0.95 11.99
N ASN A 168 4.64 -0.22 10.98
CA ASN A 168 6.02 0.23 10.87
C ASN A 168 6.38 1.25 11.97
N ASP A 169 5.46 2.17 12.29
CA ASP A 169 5.61 3.13 13.39
C ASP A 169 5.71 2.40 14.74
N TRP A 170 5.05 1.24 14.88
CA TRP A 170 5.20 0.35 16.04
C TRP A 170 6.45 -0.54 16.01
N GLY A 171 7.31 -0.41 14.98
CA GLY A 171 8.59 -1.12 14.88
C GLY A 171 8.51 -2.51 14.24
N VAL A 172 7.32 -2.95 13.81
CA VAL A 172 7.10 -4.27 13.18
C VAL A 172 7.93 -4.42 11.90
N GLY A 173 8.21 -3.32 11.20
CA GLY A 173 9.07 -3.32 10.01
C GLY A 173 10.50 -3.82 10.25
N ARG A 174 11.00 -3.80 11.49
CA ARG A 174 12.34 -4.31 11.84
C ARG A 174 12.34 -5.80 12.17
N LEU A 175 11.17 -6.42 12.40
CA LEU A 175 11.09 -7.82 12.81
C LEU A 175 11.76 -8.77 11.81
N PRO A 176 11.56 -8.66 10.47
CA PRO A 176 12.22 -9.55 9.52
C PRO A 176 13.75 -9.52 9.64
N LEU A 177 14.31 -8.32 9.81
CA LEU A 177 15.75 -8.14 9.95
C LEU A 177 16.26 -8.80 11.24
N GLN A 178 15.52 -8.69 12.34
CA GLN A 178 15.89 -9.37 13.59
C GLN A 178 15.78 -10.90 13.47
N PHE A 179 14.72 -11.40 12.84
CA PHE A 179 14.57 -12.83 12.56
C PHE A 179 15.69 -13.37 11.66
N GLU A 180 16.11 -12.61 10.63
CA GLU A 180 17.23 -13.00 9.78
C GLU A 180 18.54 -13.03 10.56
N ARG A 181 18.79 -12.05 11.43
CA ARG A 181 19.96 -12.03 12.33
C ARG A 181 19.96 -13.23 13.27
N GLU A 182 18.84 -13.53 13.93
CA GLU A 182 18.69 -14.72 14.78
C GLU A 182 18.91 -16.01 14.00
N ARG A 183 18.40 -16.11 12.77
CA ARG A 183 18.60 -17.26 11.89
C ARG A 183 20.07 -17.49 11.56
N GLN A 184 20.88 -16.44 11.42
CA GLN A 184 22.32 -16.59 11.19
C GLN A 184 23.00 -17.29 12.38
N PHE A 185 22.68 -16.93 13.62
CA PHE A 185 23.20 -17.61 14.81
C PHE A 185 22.76 -19.08 14.87
N ILE A 186 21.48 -19.34 14.60
CA ILE A 186 20.95 -20.72 14.55
C ILE A 186 21.67 -21.53 13.47
N ASN A 187 21.99 -20.94 12.33
CA ASN A 187 22.69 -21.63 11.24
C ASN A 187 24.12 -22.00 11.63
N ILE A 188 24.84 -21.17 12.38
CA ILE A 188 26.18 -21.50 12.92
C ILE A 188 26.08 -22.74 13.80
N PHE A 189 25.10 -22.80 14.70
CA PHE A 189 24.88 -23.99 15.52
C PHE A 189 24.53 -25.21 14.64
N ARG A 190 23.63 -25.03 13.67
CA ARG A 190 23.14 -26.12 12.82
C ARG A 190 24.19 -26.67 11.86
N SER A 191 25.21 -25.91 11.46
CA SER A 191 26.25 -26.36 10.53
C SER A 191 27.27 -27.29 11.18
N HIS A 192 27.28 -27.40 12.51
CA HIS A 192 28.24 -28.21 13.25
C HIS A 192 27.53 -29.41 13.89
N ASP A 193 27.61 -30.58 13.24
CA ASP A 193 27.02 -31.82 13.75
C ASP A 193 27.62 -32.25 15.09
N ASP A 194 28.89 -31.94 15.34
CA ASP A 194 29.56 -32.20 16.62
C ASP A 194 28.87 -31.49 17.79
N ALA A 195 28.27 -30.33 17.56
CA ALA A 195 27.53 -29.62 18.60
C ALA A 195 26.26 -30.36 19.03
N ARG A 196 25.72 -31.25 18.19
CA ARG A 196 24.52 -32.07 18.48
C ARG A 196 24.83 -33.35 19.27
N THR A 197 26.10 -33.77 19.28
CA THR A 197 26.54 -35.01 19.94
C THR A 197 27.21 -34.75 21.29
N LEU A 198 27.32 -33.49 21.70
CA LEU A 198 27.85 -33.11 23.01
C LEU A 198 26.99 -33.67 24.15
N SER A 199 27.64 -33.99 25.27
CA SER A 199 26.94 -34.18 26.54
C SER A 199 26.37 -32.85 27.04
N ASP A 200 25.36 -32.91 27.91
CA ASP A 200 24.74 -31.70 28.50
C ASP A 200 25.78 -30.78 29.16
N GLU A 201 26.75 -31.36 29.88
CA GLU A 201 27.84 -30.61 30.51
C GLU A 201 28.77 -29.97 29.47
N GLY A 202 29.09 -30.67 28.39
CA GLY A 202 29.89 -30.15 27.28
C GLY A 202 29.19 -29.01 26.55
N PHE A 203 27.89 -29.17 26.29
CA PHE A 203 27.06 -28.14 25.69
C PHE A 203 26.98 -26.88 26.55
N GLN A 204 26.81 -27.04 27.88
CA GLN A 204 26.77 -25.92 28.80
C GLN A 204 28.08 -25.10 28.79
N LYS A 205 29.24 -25.76 28.74
CA LYS A 205 30.55 -25.09 28.63
C LYS A 205 30.68 -24.28 27.33
N VAL A 206 30.25 -24.86 26.20
CA VAL A 206 30.25 -24.16 24.90
C VAL A 206 29.30 -22.97 24.92
N LEU A 207 28.13 -23.10 25.55
CA LEU A 207 27.14 -22.04 25.67
C LEU A 207 27.66 -20.87 26.51
N GLU A 208 28.29 -21.14 27.65
CA GLU A 208 28.91 -20.12 28.50
C GLU A 208 30.04 -19.38 27.79
N PHE A 209 30.92 -20.12 27.12
CA PHE A 209 32.00 -19.53 26.33
C PHE A 209 31.46 -18.63 25.22
N THR A 210 30.40 -19.08 24.53
CA THR A 210 29.77 -18.32 23.45
C THR A 210 29.11 -17.05 23.98
N ARG A 211 28.46 -17.10 25.16
CA ARG A 211 27.88 -15.92 25.82
C ARG A 211 28.95 -14.86 26.13
N GLN A 212 30.05 -15.26 26.77
CA GLN A 212 31.15 -14.34 27.10
C GLN A 212 31.80 -13.76 25.85
N SER A 213 32.05 -14.61 24.84
CA SER A 213 32.62 -14.17 23.56
C SER A 213 31.71 -13.18 22.84
N PHE A 214 30.39 -13.41 22.90
CA PHE A 214 29.40 -12.52 22.30
C PHE A 214 29.32 -11.17 23.03
N GLU A 215 29.28 -11.16 24.36
CA GLU A 215 29.31 -9.94 25.17
C GLU A 215 30.56 -9.11 24.91
N MET A 216 31.73 -9.76 24.85
CA MET A 216 32.99 -9.09 24.50
C MET A 216 32.95 -8.52 23.08
N SER A 217 32.39 -9.27 22.12
CA SER A 217 32.25 -8.79 20.73
C SER A 217 31.32 -7.58 20.66
N LEU A 218 30.21 -7.58 21.40
CA LEU A 218 29.29 -6.44 21.47
C LEU A 218 29.98 -5.19 22.01
N HIS A 219 30.75 -5.31 23.09
CA HIS A 219 31.51 -4.19 23.65
C HIS A 219 32.45 -3.55 22.62
N PHE A 220 33.22 -4.35 21.89
CA PHE A 220 34.13 -3.84 20.86
C PHE A 220 33.41 -3.19 19.68
N ILE A 221 32.30 -3.76 19.23
CA ILE A 221 31.52 -3.19 18.13
C ILE A 221 30.84 -1.88 18.55
N GLU A 222 30.32 -1.80 19.78
CA GLU A 222 29.72 -0.56 20.30
C GLU A 222 30.75 0.58 20.36
N GLU A 223 31.96 0.30 20.83
CA GLU A 223 33.06 1.27 20.86
C GLU A 223 33.43 1.73 19.45
N GLN A 224 33.56 0.80 18.50
CA GLN A 224 33.85 1.13 17.09
C GLN A 224 32.73 1.95 16.44
N GLU A 225 31.46 1.62 16.66
CA GLU A 225 30.33 2.37 16.10
C GLU A 225 30.31 3.80 16.64
N ARG A 226 30.64 3.98 17.92
CA ARG A 226 30.76 5.30 18.55
C ARG A 226 31.90 6.11 17.93
N GLU A 227 33.08 5.54 17.81
CA GLU A 227 34.22 6.21 17.18
C GLU A 227 33.90 6.64 15.73
N ILE A 228 33.26 5.76 14.95
CA ILE A 228 32.86 6.07 13.58
C ILE A 228 31.82 7.20 13.55
N ALA A 229 30.86 7.20 14.48
CA ALA A 229 29.86 8.27 14.57
C ALA A 229 30.51 9.62 14.90
N GLU A 230 31.46 9.65 15.83
CA GLU A 230 32.21 10.86 16.18
C GLU A 230 33.08 11.37 15.01
N LEU A 231 33.69 10.47 14.24
CA LEU A 231 34.46 10.83 13.04
C LEU A 231 33.56 11.38 11.92
N ARG A 232 32.36 10.82 11.74
CA ARG A 232 31.39 11.32 10.75
C ARG A 232 30.88 12.72 11.12
N ALA A 233 30.53 12.93 12.38
CA ALA A 233 30.09 14.24 12.86
C ALA A 233 31.15 15.34 12.64
N LYS A 234 32.41 15.06 12.97
CA LYS A 234 33.53 15.99 12.74
C LYS A 234 33.76 16.29 11.25
N LYS A 235 33.54 15.29 10.38
CA LYS A 235 33.69 15.46 8.93
C LYS A 235 32.60 16.37 8.37
N ASP A 236 31.36 16.22 8.83
CA ASP A 236 30.22 17.01 8.37
C ASP A 236 30.33 18.47 8.87
N GLU A 237 30.82 18.69 10.10
CA GLU A 237 31.12 20.04 10.63
C GLU A 237 32.28 20.74 9.90
N SER A 238 33.20 19.99 9.30
CA SER A 238 34.30 20.54 8.50
C SER A 238 33.96 20.79 7.02
N ALA A 239 32.75 20.39 6.60
CA ALA A 239 32.25 20.53 5.24
C ALA A 239 31.22 21.67 5.07
N GLU A 240 30.75 22.25 6.18
CA GLU A 240 30.02 23.54 6.24
C GLU A 240 30.98 24.72 6.40
#